data_AF-A0A921KIM8-F1
#
_entry.id   AF-A0A921KIM8-F1
#
_cell.length_a   1.000
_cell.length_b   1.000
_cell.length_c   1.000
_cell.angle_alpha   90.00
_cell.angle_beta   90.00
_cell.angle_gamma   90.00
#
_symmetry.space_group_name_H-M   'P 1'
#
loop_
_entity.id
_entity.type
_entity.pdbx_description
1 polymer ?
#
loop_
_entity_poly.entity_id
_entity_poly.type
_entity_poly.pdbx_seq_one_letter_code
_entity_poly.pdbx_strand_id
1 'polypeptide(L)'
;MNKKRILIISLIIIFTIGLVWIIKNKNGTKDNSSSNKGYIVNLGDNIYIERIYGYTGDFVEDGSDKEVSDVWTLKVTNKSKQDIQFLRIKATLDNNQGIFDITTLQSNTSVVVMESNASSLPNNGEEYKYSVENLAYFNSSLSLHLDDFKISTKDNWIQLENISEQDITNDIYVYYKNVEDDIYHGGITYRVKFSGGIKAGEVKQIQSKHYSSKNSEILNLTY
;
A
#
# COMPACT_ATOMS: atom_id res chain seq x y z
N MET A 1 -43.30 -38.23 -5.76
CA MET A 1 -42.04 -38.06 -6.53
C MET A 1 -41.94 -36.60 -6.94
N ASN A 2 -40.93 -35.77 -6.65
CA ASN A 2 -39.68 -35.87 -5.91
C ASN A 2 -39.35 -34.45 -5.41
N LYS A 3 -39.20 -34.26 -4.09
CA LYS A 3 -38.63 -33.03 -3.50
C LYS A 3 -37.11 -33.13 -3.62
N LYS A 4 -36.48 -32.33 -4.50
CA LYS A 4 -35.02 -32.15 -4.46
C LYS A 4 -34.69 -31.24 -3.28
N ARG A 5 -34.15 -31.85 -2.22
CA ARG A 5 -33.48 -31.14 -1.12
C ARG A 5 -32.19 -30.54 -1.68
N ILE A 6 -32.15 -29.21 -1.81
CA ILE A 6 -30.90 -28.49 -2.04
C ILE A 6 -30.26 -28.31 -0.67
N LEU A 7 -29.19 -29.06 -0.41
CA LEU A 7 -28.33 -28.87 0.75
C LEU A 7 -27.48 -27.62 0.49
N ILE A 8 -27.76 -26.53 1.21
CA ILE A 8 -26.82 -25.41 1.32
C ILE A 8 -25.86 -25.79 2.44
N ILE A 9 -24.64 -26.17 2.06
CA ILE A 9 -23.55 -26.40 3.02
C ILE A 9 -23.01 -25.01 3.38
N SER A 10 -23.55 -24.42 4.45
CA SER A 10 -22.95 -23.24 5.07
C SER A 10 -21.70 -23.69 5.81
N LEU A 11 -20.54 -23.56 5.17
CA LEU A 11 -19.24 -23.72 5.81
C LEU A 11 -19.04 -22.54 6.77
N ILE A 12 -19.40 -22.73 8.04
CA ILE A 12 -19.12 -21.78 9.11
C ILE A 12 -17.65 -21.95 9.46
N ILE A 13 -16.79 -21.14 8.84
CA ILE A 13 -15.41 -20.97 9.29
C ILE A 13 -15.47 -20.13 10.54
N ILE A 14 -15.13 -20.73 11.69
CA ILE A 14 -15.04 -20.04 12.97
C ILE A 14 -13.87 -19.06 12.89
N PHE A 15 -14.19 -17.79 12.62
CA PHE A 15 -13.25 -16.68 12.75
C PHE A 15 -13.09 -16.38 14.24
N THR A 16 -11.95 -16.74 14.81
CA THR A 16 -11.52 -16.16 16.08
C THR A 16 -11.31 -14.67 15.86
N ILE A 17 -12.15 -13.84 16.48
CA ILE A 17 -12.16 -12.38 16.35
C ILE A 17 -10.83 -11.83 16.88
N GLY A 18 -9.92 -11.47 15.97
CA GLY A 18 -8.86 -10.51 16.25
C GLY A 18 -9.45 -9.12 16.14
N LEU A 19 -9.96 -8.56 17.23
CA LEU A 19 -10.33 -7.14 17.30
C LEU A 19 -9.04 -6.33 17.22
N VAL A 20 -8.78 -5.68 16.08
CA VAL A 20 -7.69 -4.71 15.96
C VAL A 20 -8.11 -3.46 16.73
N TRP A 21 -7.63 -3.31 17.96
CA TRP A 21 -7.80 -2.09 18.76
C TRP A 21 -6.69 -1.11 18.38
N ILE A 22 -6.95 -0.21 17.43
CA ILE A 22 -6.00 0.84 17.06
C ILE A 22 -6.07 1.95 18.12
N ILE A 23 -5.24 1.86 19.16
CA ILE A 23 -4.94 3.01 20.03
C ILE A 23 -3.78 3.79 19.41
N LYS A 24 -4.07 4.92 18.75
CA LYS A 24 -3.04 5.96 18.55
C LYS A 24 -2.99 6.80 19.82
N ASN A 25 -2.07 6.48 20.74
CA ASN A 25 -1.77 7.36 21.86
C ASN A 25 -0.90 8.52 21.35
N LYS A 26 -1.48 9.72 21.29
CA LYS A 26 -0.81 10.94 20.85
C LYS A 26 -0.42 11.76 22.07
N ASN A 27 0.67 11.38 22.74
CA ASN A 27 1.30 12.24 23.74
C ASN A 27 2.50 12.94 23.11
N GLY A 28 2.35 14.25 22.96
CA GLY A 28 3.36 15.12 22.42
C GLY A 28 4.57 15.24 23.35
N THR A 29 5.74 15.25 22.73
CA THR A 29 6.89 16.01 23.22
C THR A 29 7.38 16.81 22.01
N LYS A 30 7.29 18.15 22.09
CA LYS A 30 7.93 19.05 21.13
C LYS A 30 9.43 19.02 21.40
N ASP A 31 10.17 18.25 20.63
CA ASP A 31 11.61 18.45 20.50
C ASP A 31 11.91 19.14 19.18
N ASN A 32 12.14 20.45 19.28
CA ASN A 32 12.86 21.23 18.28
C ASN A 32 14.32 20.78 18.30
N SER A 33 14.66 19.80 17.47
CA SER A 33 16.02 19.58 17.02
C SER A 33 15.98 19.01 15.60
N SER A 34 16.15 19.91 14.64
CA SER A 34 16.45 19.61 13.24
C SER A 34 17.81 18.90 13.15
N SER A 35 17.86 17.62 13.51
CA SER A 35 19.00 16.76 13.22
C SER A 35 18.83 16.19 11.82
N ASN A 36 19.61 16.72 10.87
CA ASN A 36 19.72 16.20 9.50
C ASN A 36 20.30 14.77 9.56
N LYS A 37 19.46 13.75 9.74
CA LYS A 37 19.86 12.34 9.73
C LYS A 37 19.50 11.72 8.37
N GLY A 38 20.52 11.33 7.59
CA GLY A 38 20.47 10.13 6.75
C GLY A 38 19.81 10.17 5.36
N TYR A 39 19.49 11.33 4.79
CA TYR A 39 19.00 11.40 3.40
C TYR A 39 20.14 11.68 2.42
N ILE A 40 20.16 10.96 1.29
CA ILE A 40 21.18 11.13 0.25
C ILE A 40 20.70 12.05 -0.88
N VAL A 41 19.40 12.14 -1.14
CA VAL A 41 18.83 13.09 -2.12
C VAL A 41 17.57 13.76 -1.56
N ASN A 42 17.48 15.08 -1.69
CA ASN A 42 16.27 15.85 -1.47
C ASN A 42 15.56 16.06 -2.82
N LEU A 43 14.34 15.55 -2.94
CA LEU A 43 13.55 15.61 -4.17
C LEU A 43 12.64 16.85 -4.26
N GLY A 44 12.61 17.69 -3.21
CA GLY A 44 11.62 18.75 -3.05
C GLY A 44 10.38 18.27 -2.30
N ASP A 45 9.48 19.20 -1.95
CA ASP A 45 8.18 18.90 -1.31
C ASP A 45 8.23 18.06 -0.02
N ASN A 46 9.37 18.07 0.68
CA ASN A 46 9.66 17.19 1.82
C ASN A 46 9.64 15.69 1.46
N ILE A 47 10.06 15.35 0.24
CA ILE A 47 10.24 13.99 -0.24
C ILE A 47 11.75 13.74 -0.36
N TYR A 48 12.20 12.59 0.13
CA TYR A 48 13.63 12.29 0.22
C TYR A 48 13.93 10.87 -0.24
N ILE A 49 15.09 10.68 -0.87
CA ILE A 49 15.70 9.36 -1.04
C ILE A 49 16.67 9.15 0.12
N GLU A 50 16.44 8.10 0.88
CA GLU A 50 17.28 7.68 2.00
C GLU A 50 18.41 6.74 1.56
N ARG A 51 18.13 5.86 0.60
CA ARG A 51 19.09 4.85 0.14
C ARG A 51 18.89 4.54 -1.35
N ILE A 52 19.99 4.24 -2.03
CA ILE A 52 20.06 3.64 -3.36
C ILE A 52 20.83 2.32 -3.22
N TYR A 53 20.29 1.21 -3.74
CA TYR A 53 20.94 -0.10 -3.65
C TYR A 53 20.34 -1.09 -4.66
N GLY A 54 20.99 -2.25 -4.83
CA GLY A 54 20.49 -3.36 -5.63
C GLY A 54 19.64 -4.31 -4.78
N TYR A 55 18.45 -4.65 -5.27
CA TYR A 55 17.52 -5.58 -4.63
C TYR A 55 17.50 -6.93 -5.34
N THR A 56 17.44 -8.01 -4.56
CA THR A 56 17.29 -9.38 -5.05
C THR A 56 16.15 -10.04 -4.30
N GLY A 57 15.19 -10.60 -5.02
CA GLY A 57 13.96 -11.18 -4.46
C GLY A 57 12.80 -11.09 -5.45
N ASP A 58 11.57 -11.07 -4.94
CA ASP A 58 10.37 -10.98 -5.77
C ASP A 58 10.19 -9.56 -6.30
N PHE A 59 9.99 -9.43 -7.61
CA PHE A 59 9.67 -8.17 -8.26
C PHE A 59 8.17 -7.90 -8.20
N VAL A 60 7.79 -6.96 -7.34
CA VAL A 60 6.38 -6.67 -7.05
C VAL A 60 5.77 -5.57 -7.92
N GLU A 61 6.59 -4.76 -8.60
CA GLU A 61 6.11 -3.54 -9.28
C GLU A 61 5.16 -3.79 -10.46
N ASP A 62 5.19 -5.00 -11.03
CA ASP A 62 4.26 -5.44 -12.08
C ASP A 62 3.24 -6.50 -11.58
N GLY A 63 3.28 -6.83 -10.28
CA GLY A 63 2.46 -7.87 -9.66
C GLY A 63 2.78 -9.31 -10.10
N SER A 64 3.89 -9.53 -10.82
CA SER A 64 4.27 -10.87 -11.27
C SER A 64 4.86 -11.73 -10.15
N ASP A 65 5.50 -11.11 -9.16
CA ASP A 65 6.32 -11.77 -8.13
C ASP A 65 7.43 -12.64 -8.76
N LYS A 66 7.96 -12.25 -9.93
CA LYS A 66 9.08 -12.97 -10.55
C LYS A 66 10.37 -12.71 -9.77
N GLU A 67 11.22 -13.73 -9.64
CA GLU A 67 12.55 -13.54 -9.04
C GLU A 67 13.42 -12.63 -9.91
N VAL A 68 14.04 -11.65 -9.29
CA VAL A 68 15.00 -10.71 -9.91
C VAL A 68 16.24 -10.56 -9.04
N SER A 69 17.32 -10.05 -9.62
CA SER A 69 18.58 -9.83 -8.94
C SER A 69 19.16 -8.46 -9.26
N ASP A 70 19.71 -7.82 -8.23
CA ASP A 70 20.42 -6.54 -8.33
C ASP A 70 19.59 -5.41 -8.98
N VAL A 71 18.27 -5.42 -8.80
CA VAL A 71 17.38 -4.38 -9.35
C VAL A 71 17.63 -3.06 -8.66
N TRP A 72 17.80 -2.00 -9.45
CA TRP A 72 17.98 -0.64 -8.95
C TRP A 72 16.79 -0.25 -8.07
N THR A 73 17.06 0.05 -6.81
CA THR A 73 16.03 0.24 -5.78
C THR A 73 16.30 1.47 -4.95
N LEU A 74 15.23 2.20 -4.63
CA LEU A 74 15.25 3.39 -3.79
C LEU A 74 14.47 3.13 -2.51
N LYS A 75 15.00 3.58 -1.37
CA LYS A 75 14.18 3.85 -0.19
C LYS A 75 13.76 5.31 -0.21
N VAL A 76 12.47 5.58 -0.39
CA VAL A 76 11.88 6.91 -0.51
C VAL A 76 11.00 7.21 0.68
N THR A 77 11.08 8.42 1.23
CA THR A 77 10.31 8.84 2.39
C THR A 77 9.52 10.11 2.10
N ASN A 78 8.22 10.07 2.38
CA ASN A 78 7.33 11.22 2.34
C ASN A 78 7.29 11.86 3.74
N LYS A 79 8.00 12.98 3.94
CA LYS A 79 7.91 13.80 5.17
C LYS A 79 6.94 14.97 5.04
N SER A 80 6.22 15.07 3.93
CA SER A 80 5.15 16.07 3.79
C SER A 80 3.99 15.73 4.74
N LYS A 81 3.06 16.67 4.89
CA LYS A 81 1.83 16.48 5.68
C LYS A 81 0.69 15.87 4.87
N GLN A 82 0.92 15.57 3.60
CA GLN A 82 -0.11 15.10 2.66
C GLN A 82 0.22 13.70 2.16
N ASP A 83 -0.83 12.91 1.96
CA ASP A 83 -0.71 11.60 1.33
C ASP A 83 -0.49 11.79 -0.17
N ILE A 84 0.53 11.14 -0.70
CA ILE A 84 0.86 11.17 -2.12
C ILE A 84 0.01 10.12 -2.83
N GLN A 85 -0.75 10.53 -3.83
CA GLN A 85 -1.50 9.64 -4.69
C GLN A 85 -0.58 8.98 -5.72
N PHE A 86 0.27 9.77 -6.35
CA PHE A 86 1.22 9.31 -7.35
C PHE A 86 2.51 10.12 -7.28
N LEU A 87 3.65 9.43 -7.35
CA LEU A 87 4.97 10.03 -7.45
C LEU A 87 5.77 9.22 -8.47
N ARG A 88 6.28 9.91 -9.49
CA ARG A 88 7.31 9.38 -10.38
C ARG A 88 8.63 10.06 -10.12
N ILE A 89 9.63 9.27 -9.77
CA ILE A 89 11.02 9.71 -9.69
C ILE A 89 11.72 9.27 -10.97
N LYS A 90 12.45 10.20 -11.58
CA LYS A 90 13.32 9.95 -12.71
C LYS A 90 14.77 10.14 -12.29
N ALA A 91 15.57 9.11 -12.50
CA ALA A 91 17.02 9.16 -12.39
C ALA A 91 17.60 9.36 -13.79
N THR A 92 18.52 10.30 -13.97
CA THR A 92 19.18 10.55 -15.27
C THR A 92 20.68 10.72 -15.13
N LEU A 93 21.42 10.09 -16.04
CA LEU A 93 22.84 10.34 -16.26
C LEU A 93 23.15 10.15 -17.75
N ASP A 94 23.60 11.21 -18.42
CA ASP A 94 23.77 11.25 -19.88
C ASP A 94 22.51 10.79 -20.63
N ASN A 95 22.60 9.68 -21.38
CA ASN A 95 21.49 9.08 -22.12
C ASN A 95 20.79 7.94 -21.36
N ASN A 96 21.23 7.63 -20.14
CA ASN A 96 20.64 6.58 -19.31
C ASN A 96 19.59 7.17 -18.38
N GLN A 97 18.53 6.40 -18.13
CA GLN A 97 17.47 6.77 -17.19
C GLN A 97 16.95 5.56 -16.41
N GLY A 98 16.46 5.81 -15.20
CA GLY A 98 15.65 4.88 -14.42
C GLY A 98 14.35 5.54 -13.99
N ILE A 99 13.26 4.79 -13.99
CA ILE A 99 11.92 5.26 -13.60
C ILE A 99 11.46 4.49 -12.38
N PHE A 100 10.93 5.22 -11.40
CA PHE A 100 10.40 4.67 -10.16
C PHE A 100 9.02 5.26 -9.92
N ASP A 101 8.01 4.40 -9.94
CA ASP A 101 6.61 4.79 -9.75
C ASP A 101 6.12 4.36 -8.38
N ILE A 102 5.61 5.31 -7.61
CA ILE A 102 5.03 5.10 -6.30
C ILE A 102 3.58 5.55 -6.35
N THR A 103 2.67 4.67 -5.96
CA THR A 103 1.26 4.98 -5.74
C THR A 103 0.94 4.87 -4.25
N THR A 104 0.08 5.75 -3.74
CA THR A 104 -0.37 5.79 -2.34
C THR A 104 0.78 5.72 -1.32
N LEU A 105 1.48 6.84 -1.11
CA LEU A 105 2.49 6.97 -0.07
C LEU A 105 2.02 7.94 1.00
N GLN A 106 1.60 7.41 2.14
CA GLN A 106 1.06 8.20 3.25
C GLN A 106 2.09 9.18 3.83
N SER A 107 1.58 10.26 4.39
CA SER A 107 2.38 11.24 5.13
C SER A 107 3.20 10.57 6.23
N ASN A 108 4.47 10.94 6.33
CA ASN A 108 5.46 10.43 7.30
C ASN A 108 5.80 8.94 7.17
N THR A 109 5.54 8.31 6.02
CA THR A 109 5.90 6.91 5.76
C THR A 109 7.02 6.78 4.72
N SER A 110 7.58 5.58 4.62
CA SER A 110 8.63 5.23 3.67
C SER A 110 8.20 4.07 2.79
N VAL A 111 8.78 4.00 1.59
CA VAL A 111 8.61 2.91 0.64
C VAL A 111 9.96 2.48 0.07
N VAL A 112 10.13 1.18 -0.13
CA VAL A 112 11.16 0.60 -0.99
C VAL A 112 10.53 0.40 -2.37
N VAL A 113 11.04 1.09 -3.39
CA VAL A 113 10.54 1.03 -4.76
C VAL A 113 11.67 0.58 -5.70
N MET A 114 11.34 -0.36 -6.59
CA MET A 114 12.24 -0.86 -7.62
C MET A 114 12.06 -0.09 -8.94
N GLU A 115 13.10 -0.07 -9.78
CA GLU A 115 13.01 0.48 -11.12
C GLU A 115 11.94 -0.26 -11.92
N SER A 116 11.06 0.48 -12.59
CA SER A 116 9.82 -0.02 -13.17
C SER A 116 9.98 -1.15 -14.19
N ASN A 117 11.15 -1.27 -14.82
CA ASN A 117 11.45 -2.33 -15.79
C ASN A 117 12.37 -3.42 -15.21
N ALA A 118 12.59 -3.43 -13.89
CA ALA A 118 13.54 -4.30 -13.22
C ALA A 118 15.00 -4.13 -13.72
N SER A 119 15.38 -2.92 -14.14
CA SER A 119 16.75 -2.65 -14.57
C SER A 119 17.72 -2.81 -13.40
N SER A 120 18.89 -3.39 -13.66
CA SER A 120 19.93 -3.53 -12.64
C SER A 120 20.47 -2.19 -12.16
N LEU A 121 20.95 -2.13 -10.92
CA LEU A 121 21.63 -0.96 -10.38
C LEU A 121 22.87 -0.63 -11.23
N PRO A 122 22.97 0.59 -11.80
CA PRO A 122 24.19 1.01 -12.46
C PRO A 122 25.36 1.08 -11.46
N ASN A 123 26.57 0.71 -11.88
CA ASN A 123 27.78 0.78 -11.04
C ASN A 123 28.02 2.18 -10.45
N ASN A 124 27.53 3.22 -11.10
CA ASN A 124 27.59 4.61 -10.68
C ASN A 124 26.21 5.19 -10.31
N GLY A 125 25.33 4.39 -9.72
CA GLY A 125 23.96 4.79 -9.34
C GLY A 125 23.88 6.04 -8.46
N GLU A 126 24.92 6.35 -7.68
CA GLU A 126 25.01 7.58 -6.86
C GLU A 126 25.31 8.85 -7.69
N GLU A 127 25.87 8.72 -8.89
CA GLU A 127 26.16 9.84 -9.80
C GLU A 127 24.92 10.31 -10.58
N TYR A 128 23.85 9.50 -10.59
CA TYR A 128 22.60 9.87 -11.25
C TYR A 128 21.94 11.06 -10.58
N LYS A 129 21.42 11.98 -11.39
CA LYS A 129 20.53 13.03 -10.91
C LYS A 129 19.14 12.46 -10.74
N TYR A 130 18.62 12.48 -9.51
CA TYR A 130 17.24 12.09 -9.22
C TYR A 130 16.36 13.34 -9.13
N SER A 131 15.18 13.28 -9.74
CA SER A 131 14.21 14.37 -9.73
C SER A 131 12.79 13.84 -9.80
N VAL A 132 11.84 14.61 -9.27
CA VAL A 132 10.41 14.34 -9.43
C VAL A 132 10.00 14.69 -10.86
N GLU A 133 9.51 13.71 -11.62
CA GLU A 133 8.91 13.93 -12.94
C GLU A 133 7.41 14.21 -12.82
N ASN A 134 6.73 13.57 -11.86
CA ASN A 134 5.31 13.75 -11.59
C ASN A 134 5.03 13.59 -10.09
N LEU A 135 4.18 14.44 -9.54
CA LEU A 135 3.72 14.39 -8.16
C LEU A 135 2.26 14.82 -8.09
N ALA A 136 1.42 13.93 -7.56
CA ALA A 136 0.01 14.18 -7.28
C ALA A 136 -0.29 13.79 -5.83
N TYR A 137 -0.97 14.68 -5.11
CA TYR A 137 -1.48 14.42 -3.77
C TYR A 137 -2.94 13.99 -3.83
N PHE A 138 -3.40 13.26 -2.81
CA PHE A 138 -4.83 13.06 -2.64
C PHE A 138 -5.53 14.39 -2.31
N ASN A 139 -6.70 14.59 -2.91
CA ASN A 139 -7.55 15.76 -2.64
C ASN A 139 -8.32 15.65 -1.31
N SER A 140 -8.35 14.46 -0.71
CA SER A 140 -9.00 14.16 0.57
C SER A 140 -8.16 13.15 1.34
N SER A 141 -8.32 13.11 2.67
CA SER A 141 -7.67 12.10 3.49
C SER A 141 -8.12 10.69 3.11
N LEU A 142 -7.21 9.73 3.19
CA LEU A 142 -7.56 8.32 3.09
C LEU A 142 -8.48 7.93 4.25
N SER A 143 -9.47 7.09 3.97
CA SER A 143 -10.50 6.69 4.91
C SER A 143 -10.80 5.20 4.79
N LEU A 144 -10.98 4.55 5.93
CA LEU A 144 -11.51 3.19 5.99
C LEU A 144 -13.04 3.17 6.16
N HIS A 145 -13.66 4.35 6.30
CA HIS A 145 -15.10 4.51 6.47
C HIS A 145 -15.65 3.62 7.61
N LEU A 146 -15.00 3.70 8.78
CA LEU A 146 -15.28 2.82 9.92
C LEU A 146 -16.65 3.03 10.58
N ASP A 147 -17.36 4.09 10.21
CA ASP A 147 -18.76 4.29 10.59
C ASP A 147 -19.72 3.42 9.76
N ASP A 148 -19.29 3.03 8.54
CA ASP A 148 -20.09 2.22 7.61
C ASP A 148 -19.58 0.78 7.51
N PHE A 149 -18.28 0.56 7.71
CA PHE A 149 -17.65 -0.73 7.55
C PHE A 149 -16.90 -1.20 8.79
N LYS A 150 -17.08 -2.48 9.09
CA LYS A 150 -16.15 -3.24 9.92
C LYS A 150 -15.28 -4.12 9.03
N ILE A 151 -13.97 -3.96 9.17
CA ILE A 151 -12.96 -4.66 8.38
C ILE A 151 -12.30 -5.72 9.26
N SER A 152 -12.18 -6.94 8.76
CA SER A 152 -11.45 -8.02 9.43
C SER A 152 -10.63 -8.81 8.42
N THR A 153 -9.46 -9.30 8.84
CA THR A 153 -8.50 -9.94 7.95
C THR A 153 -7.96 -11.21 8.58
N LYS A 154 -7.63 -12.20 7.73
CA LYS A 154 -7.02 -13.46 8.17
C LYS A 154 -6.29 -14.10 7.00
N ASP A 155 -5.03 -14.49 7.22
CA ASP A 155 -4.17 -15.04 6.18
C ASP A 155 -4.18 -14.10 4.96
N ASN A 156 -4.74 -14.52 3.84
CA ASN A 156 -4.88 -13.71 2.62
C ASN A 156 -6.33 -13.28 2.31
N TRP A 157 -7.21 -13.35 3.31
CA TRP A 157 -8.61 -12.93 3.22
C TRP A 157 -8.82 -11.54 3.82
N ILE A 158 -9.61 -10.74 3.11
CA ILE A 158 -10.16 -9.46 3.54
C ILE A 158 -11.68 -9.62 3.61
N GLN A 159 -12.26 -9.28 4.75
CA GLN A 159 -13.70 -9.32 4.99
C GLN A 159 -14.19 -7.90 5.32
N LEU A 160 -15.33 -7.54 4.73
CA LEU A 160 -16.09 -6.33 5.01
C LEU A 160 -17.47 -6.72 5.54
N GLU A 161 -17.88 -6.09 6.63
CA GLU A 161 -19.23 -6.08 7.15
C GLU A 161 -19.78 -4.66 7.00
N ASN A 162 -20.92 -4.51 6.32
CA ASN A 162 -21.63 -3.22 6.30
C ASN A 162 -22.38 -3.09 7.63
N ILE A 163 -21.90 -2.20 8.48
CA ILE A 163 -22.48 -1.92 9.81
C ILE A 163 -23.38 -0.68 9.80
N SER A 164 -23.55 -0.03 8.63
CA SER A 164 -24.51 1.05 8.47
C SER A 164 -25.96 0.53 8.44
N GLU A 165 -26.92 1.43 8.57
CA GLU A 165 -28.35 1.11 8.47
C GLU A 165 -28.85 0.99 7.02
N GLN A 166 -28.00 1.26 6.03
CA GLN A 166 -28.39 1.36 4.62
C GLN A 166 -27.64 0.37 3.74
N ASP A 167 -28.27 -0.04 2.64
CA ASP A 167 -27.62 -0.83 1.62
C ASP A 167 -26.58 0.04 0.89
N ILE A 168 -25.33 -0.45 0.84
CA ILE A 168 -24.30 0.11 -0.02
C ILE A 168 -24.42 -0.60 -1.36
N THR A 169 -24.70 0.14 -2.43
CA THR A 169 -25.07 -0.43 -3.74
C THR A 169 -23.95 -0.37 -4.78
N ASN A 170 -22.96 0.50 -4.57
CA ASN A 170 -21.79 0.65 -5.44
C ASN A 170 -20.74 -0.44 -5.19
N ASP A 171 -19.87 -0.65 -6.17
CA ASP A 171 -18.68 -1.48 -5.97
C ASP A 171 -17.77 -0.86 -4.91
N ILE A 172 -17.31 -1.68 -3.96
CA ILE A 172 -16.37 -1.23 -2.93
C ILE A 172 -14.96 -1.69 -3.31
N TYR A 173 -13.99 -0.78 -3.25
CA TYR A 173 -12.58 -1.08 -3.44
C TYR A 173 -11.83 -0.92 -2.14
N VAL A 174 -11.07 -1.95 -1.76
CA VAL A 174 -10.17 -1.91 -0.60
C VAL A 174 -8.75 -1.88 -1.12
N TYR A 175 -8.00 -0.84 -0.75
CA TYR A 175 -6.63 -0.59 -1.17
C TYR A 175 -5.67 -0.96 -0.05
N TYR A 176 -4.59 -1.65 -0.38
CA TYR A 176 -3.59 -2.08 0.58
C TYR A 176 -2.18 -2.05 0.00
N LYS A 177 -1.18 -2.01 0.89
CA LYS A 177 0.23 -2.18 0.56
C LYS A 177 0.85 -3.29 1.40
N ASN A 178 1.90 -3.91 0.87
CA ASN A 178 2.74 -4.80 1.64
C ASN A 178 3.74 -3.98 2.47
N VAL A 179 4.04 -4.48 3.66
CA VAL A 179 4.86 -3.82 4.68
C VAL A 179 5.87 -4.82 5.22
N GLU A 180 7.11 -4.38 5.32
CA GLU A 180 8.21 -5.08 5.99
C GLU A 180 8.91 -4.07 6.90
N ASP A 181 9.07 -4.40 8.19
CA ASP A 181 9.69 -3.51 9.19
C ASP A 181 9.15 -2.07 9.17
N ASP A 182 7.83 -1.91 9.13
CA ASP A 182 7.10 -0.63 9.05
C ASP A 182 7.41 0.21 7.79
N ILE A 183 7.99 -0.39 6.75
CA ILE A 183 8.29 0.24 5.46
C ILE A 183 7.44 -0.43 4.37
N TYR A 184 6.82 0.37 3.52
CA TYR A 184 6.10 -0.16 2.37
C TYR A 184 7.05 -0.87 1.41
N HIS A 185 6.69 -2.07 0.99
CA HIS A 185 7.43 -2.85 0.01
C HIS A 185 6.73 -2.78 -1.35
N GLY A 186 7.41 -2.20 -2.33
CA GLY A 186 6.89 -1.95 -3.67
C GLY A 186 6.21 -0.58 -3.83
N GLY A 187 6.39 0.00 -5.01
CA GLY A 187 5.75 1.24 -5.45
C GLY A 187 4.24 1.11 -5.67
N ILE A 188 3.75 -0.06 -6.07
CA ILE A 188 2.33 -0.26 -6.38
C ILE A 188 1.42 -0.35 -5.13
N THR A 189 0.17 0.05 -5.30
CA THR A 189 -0.92 -0.15 -4.32
C THR A 189 -1.85 -1.20 -4.87
N TYR A 190 -2.02 -2.30 -4.15
CA TYR A 190 -2.95 -3.35 -4.54
C TYR A 190 -4.38 -2.94 -4.20
N ARG A 191 -5.35 -3.56 -4.88
CA ARG A 191 -6.76 -3.42 -4.54
C ARG A 191 -7.54 -4.71 -4.75
N VAL A 192 -8.56 -4.90 -3.92
CA VAL A 192 -9.63 -5.89 -4.15
C VAL A 192 -10.95 -5.18 -4.37
N LYS A 193 -11.86 -5.83 -5.12
CA LYS A 193 -13.16 -5.29 -5.49
C LYS A 193 -14.29 -6.17 -4.94
N PHE A 194 -15.13 -5.61 -4.07
CA PHE A 194 -16.40 -6.19 -3.65
C PHE A 194 -17.50 -5.72 -4.60
N SER A 195 -17.86 -6.57 -5.56
CA SER A 195 -18.81 -6.23 -6.61
C SER A 195 -20.26 -6.14 -6.11
N GLY A 196 -20.97 -5.13 -6.59
CA GLY A 196 -22.40 -4.92 -6.35
C GLY A 196 -22.75 -4.53 -4.91
N GLY A 197 -21.81 -3.92 -4.19
CA GLY A 197 -22.04 -3.40 -2.84
C GLY A 197 -22.25 -4.46 -1.76
N ILE A 198 -22.73 -4.05 -0.60
CA ILE A 198 -22.97 -4.90 0.59
C ILE A 198 -24.26 -4.39 1.26
N LYS A 199 -25.25 -5.25 1.45
CA LYS A 199 -26.50 -4.88 2.14
C LYS A 199 -26.26 -4.55 3.60
N ALA A 200 -27.16 -3.79 4.22
CA ALA A 200 -27.07 -3.49 5.66
C ALA A 200 -26.97 -4.79 6.47
N GLY A 201 -25.95 -4.90 7.33
CA GLY A 201 -25.65 -6.08 8.13
C GLY A 201 -25.06 -7.28 7.38
N GLU A 202 -24.85 -7.20 6.06
CA GLU A 202 -24.23 -8.27 5.28
C GLU A 202 -22.71 -8.28 5.46
N VAL A 203 -22.14 -9.48 5.43
CA VAL A 203 -20.71 -9.73 5.43
C VAL A 203 -20.29 -10.31 4.09
N LYS A 204 -19.27 -9.72 3.45
CA LYS A 204 -18.61 -10.28 2.27
C LYS A 204 -17.13 -10.45 2.54
N GLN A 205 -16.53 -11.45 1.87
CA GLN A 205 -15.10 -11.73 1.96
C GLN A 205 -14.50 -12.00 0.60
N ILE A 206 -13.24 -11.59 0.42
CA ILE A 206 -12.46 -11.79 -0.79
C ILE A 206 -11.06 -12.25 -0.40
N GLN A 207 -10.55 -13.20 -1.17
CA GLN A 207 -9.16 -13.63 -1.10
C GLN A 207 -8.32 -12.83 -2.10
N SER A 208 -7.12 -12.42 -1.70
CA SER A 208 -6.18 -11.73 -2.59
C SER A 208 -4.80 -12.40 -2.55
N LYS A 209 -4.22 -12.69 -3.72
CA LYS A 209 -2.90 -13.37 -3.82
C LYS A 209 -1.82 -12.61 -3.05
N HIS A 210 -1.79 -11.28 -3.18
CA HIS A 210 -0.73 -10.43 -2.64
C HIS A 210 -1.03 -9.89 -1.24
N TYR A 211 -2.20 -10.17 -0.67
CA TYR A 211 -2.54 -9.72 0.67
C TYR A 211 -2.06 -10.73 1.72
N SER A 212 -1.48 -10.21 2.80
CA SER A 212 -1.13 -10.95 4.00
C SER A 212 -1.55 -10.16 5.23
N SER A 213 -2.41 -10.73 6.07
CA SER A 213 -2.81 -10.13 7.36
C SER A 213 -1.63 -9.89 8.31
N LYS A 214 -0.46 -10.48 8.06
CA LYS A 214 0.78 -10.23 8.81
C LYS A 214 1.63 -9.11 8.23
N ASN A 215 1.67 -9.01 6.90
CA ASN A 215 2.65 -8.19 6.16
C ASN A 215 1.97 -7.20 5.20
N SER A 216 0.70 -6.87 5.42
CA SER A 216 -0.04 -5.91 4.59
C SER A 216 -0.88 -4.98 5.44
N GLU A 217 -0.91 -3.71 5.05
CA GLU A 217 -1.71 -2.66 5.67
C GLU A 217 -2.82 -2.22 4.72
N ILE A 218 -4.06 -2.19 5.23
CA ILE A 218 -5.20 -1.61 4.50
C ILE A 218 -5.14 -0.10 4.67
N LEU A 219 -5.05 0.61 3.54
CA LEU A 219 -4.80 2.05 3.52
C LEU A 219 -6.08 2.86 3.36
N ASN A 220 -6.98 2.38 2.50
CA ASN A 220 -8.13 3.15 2.05
C ASN A 220 -9.25 2.23 1.56
N LEU A 221 -10.47 2.73 1.66
CA LEU A 221 -11.67 2.10 1.12
C LEU A 221 -12.45 3.17 0.32
N THR A 222 -13.00 2.81 -0.84
CA THR A 222 -13.85 3.71 -1.65
C THR A 222 -15.10 2.98 -2.17
N TYR A 223 -16.24 3.67 -2.22
CA TYR A 223 -17.56 3.19 -2.65
C TYR A 223 -18.46 4.38 -3.03
#